data_AF-A0A2V2V0C4-F1
#
_entry.id   AF-A0A2V2V0C4-F1
#
_cell.length_a   1.000
_cell.length_b   1.000
_cell.length_c   1.000
_cell.angle_alpha   90.00
_cell.angle_beta   90.00
_cell.angle_gamma   90.00
#
_symmetry.space_group_name_H-M   'P 1'
#
loop_
_entity.id
_entity.type
_entity.pdbx_description
1 polymer ?
#
loop_
_entity_poly.entity_id
_entity_poly.type
_entity_poly.pdbx_seq_one_letter_code
_entity_poly.pdbx_strand_id
1 'polypeptide(L)'
;MDVKAMCAWMKRGLEPDKQAGYWKKVKERMENVGPILRYIFDEKIYIVRLGAVNGALLAIKDTDVGKYFSLGGEEKWYSEDPSHKLVKIVRERTDEGAEVFLNASICDDMGFRIADRLAKAMATKDLLLLILGSHGALVSHFLEQLGLRVFTRGEFVSALVKGLNELRPPERNKAQDSVLKVNHQGHPTRTVGLGKLENGVRRIDMKYRVLYIPTVQNFPLVDGFFFVDSPRKTLVGLQMTTAGEHHTIPSTVRLFKNNMAKYFKGWKKLSREMSWEMIYVQRADSTMIKKWQRCGPVNTKNLSDAEKEIVAFWNGNVHQYQFVLTTDVVNKIRAK
;
A
#
# COMPACT_ATOMS: atom_id res chain seq x y z
N MET A 1 -10.97 26.25 2.88
CA MET A 1 -10.63 27.06 1.68
C MET A 1 -10.33 26.12 0.52
N ASP A 2 -10.91 26.37 -0.65
CA ASP A 2 -10.66 25.58 -1.86
C ASP A 2 -9.45 26.14 -2.63
N VAL A 3 -8.34 25.37 -2.67
CA VAL A 3 -7.10 25.75 -3.35
C VAL A 3 -7.34 25.94 -4.85
N LYS A 4 -8.25 25.19 -5.46
CA LYS A 4 -8.59 25.31 -6.89
C LYS A 4 -9.22 26.67 -7.19
N ALA A 5 -10.13 27.12 -6.33
CA ALA A 5 -10.74 28.44 -6.43
C ALA A 5 -9.70 29.56 -6.29
N MET A 6 -8.75 29.41 -5.35
CA MET A 6 -7.64 30.37 -5.22
C MET A 6 -6.77 30.42 -6.48
N CYS A 7 -6.48 29.27 -7.09
CA CYS A 7 -5.74 29.21 -8.35
C CYS A 7 -6.45 29.95 -9.48
N ALA A 8 -7.76 29.72 -9.63
CA ALA A 8 -8.57 30.42 -10.62
C ALA A 8 -8.57 31.94 -10.38
N TRP A 9 -8.68 32.38 -9.12
CA TRP A 9 -8.64 33.80 -8.77
C TRP A 9 -7.27 34.46 -9.01
N MET A 10 -6.17 33.78 -8.66
CA MET A 10 -4.80 34.27 -8.85
C MET A 10 -4.41 34.38 -10.33
N LYS A 11 -5.02 33.56 -11.19
CA LYS A 11 -4.78 33.52 -12.64
C LYS A 11 -5.97 34.02 -13.45
N ARG A 12 -6.85 34.82 -12.81
CA ARG A 12 -8.01 35.43 -13.48
C ARG A 12 -7.56 36.27 -14.67
N GLY A 13 -8.33 36.21 -15.75
CA GLY A 13 -8.02 36.91 -17.00
C GLY A 13 -6.95 36.25 -17.88
N LEU A 14 -6.38 35.11 -17.46
CA LEU A 14 -5.57 34.27 -18.36
C LEU A 14 -6.45 33.28 -19.13
N GLU A 15 -5.97 32.86 -20.29
CA GLU A 15 -6.59 31.78 -21.08
C GLU A 15 -6.83 30.50 -20.27
N PRO A 16 -7.93 29.75 -20.53
CA PRO A 16 -8.28 28.53 -19.81
C PRO A 16 -7.13 27.52 -19.70
N ASP A 17 -6.36 27.34 -20.77
CA ASP A 17 -5.23 26.40 -20.79
C ASP A 17 -4.10 26.80 -19.83
N LYS A 18 -3.84 28.10 -19.70
CA LYS A 18 -2.84 28.62 -18.75
C LYS A 18 -3.32 28.45 -17.31
N GLN A 19 -4.62 28.63 -17.05
CA GLN A 19 -5.22 28.38 -15.74
C GLN A 19 -5.14 26.89 -15.37
N ALA A 20 -5.49 26.00 -16.31
CA ALA A 20 -5.40 24.56 -16.12
C ALA A 20 -3.96 24.11 -15.88
N GLY A 21 -3.00 24.65 -16.64
CA GLY A 21 -1.57 24.39 -16.45
C GLY A 21 -1.06 24.84 -15.07
N TYR A 22 -1.48 26.02 -14.59
CA TYR A 22 -1.12 26.50 -13.25
C TYR A 22 -1.75 25.62 -12.16
N TRP A 23 -3.03 25.27 -12.27
CA TRP A 23 -3.70 24.37 -11.34
C TRP A 23 -3.00 23.01 -11.27
N LYS A 24 -2.61 22.43 -12.42
CA LYS A 24 -1.86 21.17 -12.48
C LYS A 24 -0.57 21.25 -11.67
N LYS A 25 0.22 22.32 -11.83
CA LYS A 25 1.45 22.54 -11.04
C LYS A 25 1.17 22.65 -9.54
N VAL A 26 0.15 23.41 -9.14
CA VAL A 26 -0.20 23.56 -7.71
C VAL A 26 -0.66 22.21 -7.14
N LYS A 27 -1.46 21.43 -7.88
CA LYS A 27 -1.89 20.10 -7.48
C LYS A 27 -0.71 19.15 -7.28
N GLU A 28 0.23 19.10 -8.22
CA GLU A 28 1.46 18.30 -8.11
C GLU A 28 2.27 18.69 -6.85
N ARG A 29 2.38 19.98 -6.54
CA ARG A 29 3.04 20.44 -5.32
C ARG A 29 2.30 20.00 -4.07
N MET A 30 0.97 20.05 -4.06
CA MET A 30 0.16 19.55 -2.93
C MET A 30 0.34 18.05 -2.71
N GLU A 31 0.52 17.28 -3.78
CA GLU A 31 0.77 15.84 -3.68
C GLU A 31 2.14 15.55 -3.06
N ASN A 32 3.14 16.41 -3.29
CA ASN A 32 4.50 16.23 -2.79
C ASN A 32 4.72 16.81 -1.39
N VAL A 33 4.14 17.97 -1.05
CA VAL A 33 4.40 18.67 0.23
C VAL A 33 3.15 19.00 1.03
N GLY A 34 1.99 18.51 0.59
CA GLY A 34 0.69 18.76 1.20
C GLY A 34 0.02 20.07 0.79
N PRO A 35 -1.24 20.25 1.20
CA PRO A 35 -2.05 21.43 0.89
C PRO A 35 -1.64 22.67 1.72
N ILE A 36 -0.35 22.90 1.93
CA ILE A 36 0.17 24.03 2.71
C ILE A 36 0.36 25.23 1.78
N LEU A 37 -0.58 26.18 1.85
CA LEU A 37 -0.69 27.33 0.94
C LEU A 37 0.64 28.08 0.73
N ARG A 38 1.42 28.28 1.80
CA ARG A 38 2.74 28.94 1.77
C ARG A 38 3.71 28.31 0.76
N TYR A 39 3.66 27.00 0.57
CA TYR A 39 4.65 26.25 -0.21
C TYR A 39 4.18 25.83 -1.60
N ILE A 40 2.90 25.97 -1.94
CA ILE A 40 2.34 25.40 -3.17
C ILE A 40 2.17 26.41 -4.30
N PHE A 41 2.04 27.71 -4.00
CA PHE A 41 1.82 28.73 -5.04
C PHE A 41 3.11 29.25 -5.67
N ASP A 42 4.18 29.40 -4.89
CA ASP A 42 5.48 29.89 -5.37
C ASP A 42 6.47 28.75 -5.63
N GLU A 43 7.17 28.80 -6.77
CA GLU A 43 8.10 27.76 -7.20
C GLU A 43 9.38 27.73 -6.37
N LYS A 44 9.96 28.88 -6.05
CA LYS A 44 11.22 28.95 -5.31
C LYS A 44 11.00 28.47 -3.88
N ILE A 45 9.92 28.92 -3.26
CA ILE A 45 9.52 28.50 -1.92
C ILE A 45 9.19 26.99 -1.90
N TYR A 46 8.52 26.46 -2.94
CA TYR A 46 8.29 25.03 -3.10
C TYR A 46 9.59 24.22 -3.15
N ILE A 47 10.58 24.65 -3.95
CA ILE A 47 11.87 23.95 -4.08
C ILE A 47 12.62 23.94 -2.75
N VAL A 48 12.67 25.08 -2.04
CA VAL A 48 13.27 25.16 -0.70
C VAL A 48 12.57 24.20 0.27
N ARG A 49 11.23 24.14 0.22
CA ARG A 49 10.44 23.21 1.03
C ARG A 49 10.77 21.76 0.71
N LEU A 50 10.90 21.41 -0.57
CA LEU A 50 11.25 20.05 -1.00
C LEU A 50 12.63 19.64 -0.48
N GLY A 51 13.62 20.55 -0.52
CA GLY A 51 14.94 20.32 0.07
C GLY A 51 14.86 20.04 1.58
N ALA A 52 14.11 20.86 2.32
CA ALA A 52 13.92 20.67 3.76
C ALA A 52 13.22 19.34 4.10
N VAL A 53 12.21 18.96 3.32
CA VAL A 53 11.52 17.66 3.43
C VAL A 53 12.48 16.51 3.20
N ASN A 54 13.30 16.57 2.14
CA ASN A 54 14.26 15.53 1.82
C ASN A 54 15.30 15.36 2.94
N GLY A 55 15.78 16.49 3.50
CA GLY A 55 16.66 16.48 4.66
C GLY A 55 16.02 15.83 5.89
N ALA A 56 14.78 16.19 6.21
CA ALA A 56 14.03 15.59 7.33
C ALA A 56 13.83 14.08 7.15
N LEU A 57 13.46 13.62 5.95
CA LEU A 57 13.30 12.20 5.65
C LEU A 57 14.61 11.41 5.75
N LEU A 58 15.74 12.03 5.39
CA LEU A 58 17.06 11.41 5.53
C LEU A 58 17.51 11.32 6.99
N ALA A 59 17.05 12.23 7.84
CA ALA A 59 17.38 12.29 9.25
C ALA A 59 16.56 11.32 10.12
N ILE A 60 15.54 10.66 9.56
CA ILE A 60 14.70 9.69 10.29
C ILE A 60 15.54 8.54 10.84
N LYS A 61 15.44 8.33 12.15
CA LYS A 61 16.02 7.21 12.87
C LYS A 61 14.93 6.23 13.30
N ASP A 62 15.36 5.05 13.74
CA ASP A 62 14.51 4.05 14.39
C ASP A 62 13.80 4.61 15.64
N THR A 63 14.49 5.45 16.42
CA THR A 63 13.93 6.10 17.61
C THR A 63 12.85 7.14 17.32
N ASP A 64 12.67 7.56 16.07
CA ASP A 64 11.69 8.59 15.69
C ASP A 64 10.29 8.01 15.43
N VAL A 65 10.08 6.71 15.63
CA VAL A 65 8.83 6.04 15.25
C VAL A 65 7.59 6.68 15.90
N GLY A 66 7.63 7.02 17.18
CA GLY A 66 6.50 7.66 17.88
C GLY A 66 6.14 9.04 17.31
N LYS A 67 7.08 9.74 16.66
CA LYS A 67 6.81 11.04 16.00
C LYS A 67 5.93 10.89 14.76
N TYR A 68 5.97 9.73 14.10
CA TYR A 68 5.29 9.49 12.82
C TYR A 68 4.15 8.47 12.92
N PHE A 69 4.29 7.48 13.79
CA PHE A 69 3.40 6.35 14.02
C PHE A 69 3.15 6.23 15.53
N SER A 70 2.39 7.19 16.08
CA SER A 70 2.02 7.18 17.50
C SER A 70 1.02 6.05 17.79
N LEU A 71 1.22 5.29 18.87
CA LEU A 71 0.31 4.23 19.30
C LEU A 71 -0.93 4.74 20.07
N GLY A 72 -1.03 6.07 20.26
CA GLY A 72 -2.06 6.71 21.08
C GLY A 72 -1.60 6.88 22.53
N GLY A 73 -1.82 8.07 23.10
CA GLY A 73 -1.40 8.41 24.47
C GLY A 73 0.01 9.01 24.62
N GLU A 74 0.80 9.02 23.54
CA GLU A 74 2.14 9.65 23.49
C GLU A 74 2.06 11.18 23.27
N GLU A 75 3.13 11.92 23.61
CA GLU A 75 3.21 13.37 23.42
C GLU A 75 2.89 13.76 21.97
N LYS A 76 1.85 14.57 21.81
CA LYS A 76 1.40 15.06 20.51
C LYS A 76 2.05 16.42 20.28
N TRP A 77 2.72 16.55 19.14
CA TRP A 77 3.12 17.83 18.55
C TRP A 77 4.09 18.67 19.40
N TYR A 78 5.38 18.67 19.03
CA TYR A 78 6.40 19.58 19.58
C TYR A 78 6.93 20.51 18.48
N SER A 79 7.02 21.82 18.70
CA SER A 79 7.28 22.76 17.58
C SER A 79 8.72 22.77 17.05
N GLU A 80 9.66 22.08 17.71
CA GLU A 80 11.10 22.28 17.48
C GLU A 80 11.78 21.28 16.52
N ASP A 81 11.16 20.14 16.20
CA ASP A 81 11.78 19.12 15.34
C ASP A 81 11.44 19.31 13.84
N PRO A 82 12.44 19.37 12.94
CA PRO A 82 12.24 19.31 11.49
C PRO A 82 11.35 18.15 10.97
N SER A 83 11.29 17.01 11.66
CA SER A 83 10.41 15.86 11.36
C SER A 83 8.93 16.23 11.35
N HIS A 84 8.54 17.17 12.21
CA HIS A 84 7.16 17.65 12.35
C HIS A 84 6.72 18.53 11.17
N LYS A 85 7.60 18.74 10.19
CA LYS A 85 7.27 19.27 8.86
C LYS A 85 6.64 18.21 7.95
N LEU A 86 6.57 16.94 8.35
CA LEU A 86 6.09 15.84 7.51
C LEU A 86 4.72 15.30 7.94
N VAL A 87 4.27 15.64 9.14
CA VAL A 87 3.02 15.18 9.74
C VAL A 87 2.07 16.32 10.09
N LYS A 88 0.80 15.99 10.23
CA LYS A 88 -0.31 16.81 10.71
C LYS A 88 -1.02 16.05 11.82
N ILE A 89 -1.67 16.78 12.72
CA ILE A 89 -2.56 16.16 13.70
C ILE A 89 -3.90 15.89 13.02
N VAL A 90 -4.42 14.68 13.17
CA VAL A 90 -5.80 14.35 12.81
C VAL A 90 -6.57 13.96 14.05
N ARG A 91 -7.86 14.28 14.06
CA ARG A 91 -8.83 13.82 15.05
C ARG A 91 -9.55 12.62 14.46
N GLU A 92 -9.59 11.54 15.21
CA GLU A 92 -10.32 10.33 14.88
C GLU A 92 -11.31 10.01 15.99
N ARG A 93 -12.46 9.47 15.61
CA ARG A 93 -13.49 9.04 16.55
C ARG A 93 -13.51 7.53 16.55
N THR A 94 -13.31 6.92 17.71
CA THR A 94 -13.36 5.46 17.87
C THR A 94 -14.79 4.96 17.69
N ASP A 95 -14.95 3.65 17.50
CA ASP A 95 -16.27 3.00 17.40
C ASP A 95 -17.11 3.21 18.67
N GLU A 96 -16.44 3.32 19.82
CA GLU A 96 -17.04 3.64 21.13
C GLU A 96 -17.35 5.13 21.31
N GLY A 97 -17.09 5.95 20.28
CA GLY A 97 -17.40 7.38 20.25
C GLY A 97 -16.36 8.28 20.92
N ALA A 98 -15.28 7.73 21.47
CA ALA A 98 -14.19 8.48 22.08
C ALA A 98 -13.35 9.20 21.02
N GLU A 99 -12.79 10.35 21.38
CA GLU A 99 -11.96 11.15 20.47
C GLU A 99 -10.49 10.91 20.76
N VAL A 100 -9.76 10.51 19.73
CA VAL A 100 -8.31 10.37 19.77
C VAL A 100 -7.69 11.33 18.77
N PHE A 101 -6.50 11.80 19.11
CA PHE A 101 -5.70 12.63 18.19
C PHE A 101 -4.42 11.86 17.86
N LEU A 102 -4.07 11.86 16.58
CA LEU A 102 -2.99 11.05 16.03
C LEU A 102 -2.13 11.90 15.10
N ASN A 103 -0.86 11.54 15.00
CA ASN A 103 -0.01 12.05 13.93
C ASN A 103 -0.34 11.29 12.64
N ALA A 104 -0.70 12.03 11.60
CA ALA A 104 -0.87 11.51 10.25
C ALA A 104 0.09 12.21 9.30
N SER A 105 0.49 11.53 8.22
CA SER A 105 1.28 12.20 7.18
C SER A 105 0.51 13.38 6.56
N ILE A 106 1.25 14.41 6.13
CA ILE A 106 0.67 15.60 5.52
C ILE A 106 -0.05 15.27 4.21
N CYS A 107 0.49 14.33 3.44
CA CYS A 107 -0.08 13.76 2.21
C CYS A 107 0.41 12.33 2.00
N ASP A 108 -0.26 11.58 1.12
CA ASP A 108 -0.01 10.15 0.91
C ASP A 108 1.45 9.85 0.46
N ASP A 109 2.05 10.69 -0.38
CA ASP A 109 3.48 10.55 -0.78
C ASP A 109 4.41 10.60 0.45
N MET A 110 4.15 11.53 1.36
CA MET A 110 4.93 11.63 2.59
C MET A 110 4.73 10.40 3.47
N GLY A 111 3.49 9.92 3.64
CA GLY A 111 3.21 8.70 4.38
C GLY A 111 4.01 7.51 3.83
N PHE A 112 4.00 7.33 2.50
CA PHE A 112 4.78 6.30 1.84
C PHE A 112 6.30 6.45 2.13
N ARG A 113 6.85 7.65 2.01
CA ARG A 113 8.29 7.91 2.17
C ARG A 113 8.76 7.79 3.61
N ILE A 114 7.95 8.25 4.58
CA ILE A 114 8.21 8.11 6.01
C ILE A 114 8.24 6.62 6.37
N ALA A 115 7.22 5.85 5.96
CA ALA A 115 7.16 4.43 6.23
C ALA A 115 8.34 3.67 5.59
N ASP A 116 8.79 4.04 4.38
CA ASP A 116 9.97 3.44 3.74
C ASP A 116 11.27 3.74 4.49
N ARG A 117 11.41 4.96 5.04
CA ARG A 117 12.56 5.34 5.85
C ARG A 117 12.59 4.60 7.18
N LEU A 118 11.48 4.58 7.90
CA LEU A 118 11.35 3.84 9.16
C LEU A 118 11.60 2.35 8.96
N ALA A 119 10.97 1.75 7.95
CA ALA A 119 11.17 0.33 7.68
C ALA A 119 12.61 -0.02 7.34
N LYS A 120 13.42 0.91 6.79
CA LYS A 120 14.86 0.73 6.57
C LYS A 120 15.70 0.92 7.83
N ALA A 121 15.35 1.90 8.65
CA ALA A 121 16.07 2.23 9.88
C ALA A 121 15.89 1.18 10.97
N MET A 122 14.70 0.57 11.05
CA MET A 122 14.34 -0.37 12.11
C MET A 122 14.73 -1.81 11.79
N ALA A 123 15.01 -2.60 12.83
CA ALA A 123 15.11 -4.05 12.70
C ALA A 123 13.74 -4.66 12.39
N THR A 124 13.76 -5.81 11.70
CA THR A 124 12.53 -6.51 11.29
C THR A 124 11.65 -6.88 12.49
N LYS A 125 12.26 -7.28 13.61
CA LYS A 125 11.51 -7.60 14.84
C LYS A 125 10.78 -6.39 15.39
N ASP A 126 11.46 -5.27 15.53
CA ASP A 126 10.89 -4.04 16.10
C ASP A 126 9.73 -3.55 15.24
N LEU A 127 9.87 -3.62 13.92
CA LEU A 127 8.80 -3.26 12.99
C LEU A 127 7.55 -4.14 13.15
N LEU A 128 7.75 -5.46 13.32
CA LEU A 128 6.64 -6.40 13.52
C LEU A 128 5.99 -6.24 14.90
N LEU A 129 6.78 -5.97 15.95
CA LEU A 129 6.27 -5.66 17.28
C LEU A 129 5.44 -4.37 17.26
N LEU A 130 5.86 -3.36 16.50
CA LEU A 130 5.11 -2.12 16.33
C LEU A 130 3.77 -2.36 15.64
N ILE A 131 3.74 -3.20 14.61
CA ILE A 131 2.49 -3.62 13.95
C ILE A 131 1.59 -4.37 14.94
N LEU A 132 2.13 -5.32 15.71
CA LEU A 132 1.37 -6.13 16.67
C LEU A 132 0.88 -5.32 17.88
N GLY A 133 1.64 -4.31 18.30
CA GLY A 133 1.31 -3.43 19.42
C GLY A 133 0.33 -2.31 19.07
N SER A 134 -0.05 -2.15 17.79
CA SER A 134 -1.12 -1.21 17.41
C SER A 134 -2.49 -1.74 17.84
N HIS A 135 -3.42 -0.84 18.15
CA HIS A 135 -4.76 -1.17 18.65
C HIS A 135 -5.85 -0.27 18.04
N GLY A 136 -7.10 -0.73 18.08
CA GLY A 136 -8.25 0.01 17.55
C GLY A 136 -8.09 0.38 16.08
N ALA A 137 -8.44 1.63 15.74
CA ALA A 137 -8.37 2.13 14.36
C ALA A 137 -6.94 2.20 13.78
N LEU A 138 -5.90 2.17 14.64
CA LEU A 138 -4.50 2.19 14.20
C LEU A 138 -4.06 0.87 13.56
N VAL A 139 -4.75 -0.23 13.82
CA VAL A 139 -4.33 -1.57 13.37
C VAL A 139 -4.23 -1.64 11.86
N SER A 140 -5.27 -1.21 11.15
CA SER A 140 -5.28 -1.19 9.67
C SER A 140 -4.17 -0.27 9.14
N HIS A 141 -4.04 0.92 9.72
CA HIS A 141 -3.04 1.89 9.31
C HIS A 141 -1.60 1.34 9.42
N PHE A 142 -1.25 0.76 10.57
CA PHE A 142 0.08 0.20 10.79
C PHE A 142 0.33 -1.04 9.92
N LEU A 143 -0.67 -1.91 9.78
CA LEU A 143 -0.56 -3.11 8.97
C LEU A 143 -0.38 -2.78 7.48
N GLU A 144 -1.12 -1.82 6.94
CA GLU A 144 -0.99 -1.37 5.56
C GLU A 144 0.35 -0.65 5.32
N GLN A 145 0.69 0.31 6.18
CA GLN A 145 1.88 1.14 5.98
C GLN A 145 3.18 0.37 6.26
N LEU A 146 3.24 -0.47 7.29
CA LEU A 146 4.47 -1.14 7.69
C LEU A 146 4.49 -2.62 7.29
N GLY A 147 3.34 -3.29 7.30
CA GLY A 147 3.21 -4.71 6.99
C GLY A 147 3.57 -5.07 5.54
N LEU A 148 3.40 -4.16 4.59
CA LEU A 148 3.91 -4.38 3.22
C LEU A 148 5.45 -4.41 3.19
N ARG A 149 6.09 -3.55 3.98
CA ARG A 149 7.55 -3.32 3.89
C ARG A 149 8.35 -4.46 4.49
N VAL A 150 7.79 -5.23 5.42
CA VAL A 150 8.44 -6.44 5.95
C VAL A 150 8.64 -7.53 4.90
N PHE A 151 7.90 -7.54 3.78
CA PHE A 151 8.16 -8.47 2.66
C PHE A 151 9.52 -8.23 1.99
N THR A 152 10.15 -7.08 2.23
CA THR A 152 11.53 -6.84 1.78
C THR A 152 12.59 -7.55 2.63
N ARG A 153 12.19 -8.15 3.76
CA ARG A 153 13.07 -8.78 4.75
C ARG A 153 13.04 -10.30 4.59
N GLY A 154 14.16 -10.88 4.17
CA GLY A 154 14.25 -12.32 3.89
C GLY A 154 13.96 -13.20 5.09
N GLU A 155 14.34 -12.76 6.30
CA GLU A 155 14.05 -13.45 7.55
C GLU A 155 12.55 -13.47 7.88
N PHE A 156 11.81 -12.40 7.57
CA PHE A 156 10.36 -12.39 7.71
C PHE A 156 9.71 -13.35 6.72
N VAL A 157 10.11 -13.29 5.44
CA VAL A 157 9.53 -14.16 4.41
C VAL A 157 9.81 -15.64 4.72
N SER A 158 11.00 -15.95 5.24
CA SER A 158 11.37 -17.30 5.69
C SER A 158 10.49 -17.80 6.85
N ALA A 159 10.02 -16.91 7.72
CA ALA A 159 9.05 -17.25 8.76
C ALA A 159 7.62 -17.35 8.20
N LEU A 160 7.23 -16.42 7.33
CA LEU A 160 5.91 -16.35 6.69
C LEU A 160 5.58 -17.65 5.94
N VAL A 161 6.51 -18.16 5.13
CA VAL A 161 6.25 -19.34 4.29
C VAL A 161 5.94 -20.61 5.10
N LYS A 162 6.38 -20.67 6.37
CA LYS A 162 6.07 -21.78 7.29
C LYS A 162 4.62 -21.74 7.80
N GLY A 163 4.04 -20.54 7.87
CA GLY A 163 2.65 -20.32 8.32
C GLY A 163 1.67 -19.99 7.18
N LEU A 164 2.12 -20.04 5.93
CA LEU A 164 1.32 -19.69 4.76
C LEU A 164 0.41 -20.87 4.37
N ASN A 165 -0.90 -20.65 4.35
CA ASN A 165 -1.89 -21.68 4.07
C ASN A 165 -2.66 -21.36 2.79
N GLU A 166 -2.85 -22.35 1.91
CA GLU A 166 -3.68 -22.16 0.72
C GLU A 166 -5.16 -22.13 1.10
N LEU A 167 -5.86 -21.09 0.67
CA LEU A 167 -7.31 -21.00 0.67
C LEU A 167 -7.81 -21.67 -0.61
N ARG A 168 -8.11 -22.96 -0.53
CA ARG A 168 -8.44 -23.77 -1.70
C ARG A 168 -9.86 -23.51 -2.22
N PRO A 169 -10.06 -23.31 -3.54
CA PRO A 169 -11.41 -23.23 -4.11
C PRO A 169 -12.10 -24.61 -4.09
N PRO A 170 -13.44 -24.67 -3.95
CA PRO A 170 -14.17 -25.93 -3.87
C PRO A 170 -13.97 -26.87 -5.07
N GLU A 171 -13.77 -26.31 -6.25
CA GLU A 171 -13.69 -27.03 -7.53
C GLU A 171 -12.32 -27.70 -7.78
N ARG A 172 -11.30 -27.41 -6.95
CA ARG A 172 -9.93 -27.88 -7.16
C ARG A 172 -9.55 -28.97 -6.16
N ASN A 173 -9.05 -30.10 -6.68
CA ASN A 173 -8.72 -31.26 -5.84
C ASN A 173 -7.29 -31.28 -5.29
N LYS A 174 -6.33 -30.60 -5.94
CA LYS A 174 -4.92 -30.58 -5.53
C LYS A 174 -4.53 -29.24 -4.91
N ALA A 175 -3.78 -29.29 -3.82
CA ALA A 175 -3.14 -28.11 -3.26
C ALA A 175 -2.02 -27.63 -4.17
N GLN A 176 -1.79 -26.33 -4.17
CA GLN A 176 -0.65 -25.71 -4.81
C GLN A 176 0.12 -24.87 -3.82
N ASP A 177 1.40 -25.19 -3.64
CA ASP A 177 2.29 -24.35 -2.87
C ASP A 177 2.44 -22.98 -3.54
N SER A 178 2.43 -21.94 -2.70
CA SER A 178 2.74 -20.57 -3.13
C SER A 178 4.13 -20.52 -3.75
N VAL A 179 4.31 -19.64 -4.72
CA VAL A 179 5.61 -19.34 -5.32
C VAL A 179 6.65 -18.97 -4.25
N LEU A 180 6.23 -18.35 -3.14
CA LEU A 180 7.11 -18.03 -2.02
C LEU A 180 7.51 -19.26 -1.19
N LYS A 181 6.67 -20.29 -1.09
CA LYS A 181 7.07 -21.55 -0.43
C LYS A 181 8.16 -22.27 -1.24
N VAL A 182 7.99 -22.28 -2.56
CA VAL A 182 8.94 -22.95 -3.47
C VAL A 182 10.23 -22.13 -3.65
N ASN A 183 10.11 -20.81 -3.75
CA ASN A 183 11.23 -19.88 -3.93
C ASN A 183 11.07 -18.62 -3.06
N HIS A 184 11.32 -18.77 -1.75
CA HIS A 184 11.24 -17.65 -0.81
C HIS A 184 12.28 -16.56 -1.09
N GLN A 185 13.39 -16.87 -1.78
CA GLN A 185 14.41 -15.90 -2.22
C GLN A 185 13.89 -14.96 -3.33
N GLY A 186 12.78 -15.32 -3.98
CA GLY A 186 12.07 -14.49 -4.95
C GLY A 186 11.34 -13.27 -4.34
N HIS A 187 11.40 -13.11 -3.02
CA HIS A 187 10.81 -11.96 -2.33
C HIS A 187 11.40 -10.61 -2.80
N PRO A 188 10.65 -9.50 -2.64
CA PRO A 188 11.12 -8.20 -3.05
C PRO A 188 12.31 -7.74 -2.22
N THR A 189 13.18 -6.90 -2.78
CA THR A 189 14.36 -6.34 -2.08
C THR A 189 14.29 -4.82 -1.92
N ARG A 190 13.33 -4.19 -2.59
CA ARG A 190 13.06 -2.75 -2.51
C ARG A 190 11.61 -2.45 -2.82
N THR A 191 11.17 -1.29 -2.38
CA THR A 191 9.84 -0.74 -2.61
C THR A 191 9.87 0.28 -3.76
N VAL A 192 8.73 0.44 -4.44
CA VAL A 192 8.46 1.51 -5.41
C VAL A 192 7.02 1.97 -5.22
N GLY A 193 6.83 3.27 -5.00
CA GLY A 193 5.50 3.87 -4.97
C GLY A 193 4.90 3.94 -6.39
N LEU A 194 3.65 3.53 -6.55
CA LEU A 194 2.88 3.74 -7.78
C LEU A 194 1.95 4.95 -7.60
N GLY A 195 2.33 6.05 -8.26
CA GLY A 195 1.56 7.30 -8.25
C GLY A 195 0.20 7.20 -8.95
N LYS A 196 -0.60 8.26 -8.82
CA LYS A 196 -1.91 8.40 -9.48
C LYS A 196 -1.82 8.30 -11.00
N LEU A 197 -2.85 7.74 -11.61
CA LEU A 197 -2.98 7.61 -13.07
C LEU A 197 -3.46 8.88 -13.79
N GLU A 198 -3.69 9.99 -13.07
CA GLU A 198 -4.50 11.12 -13.54
C GLU A 198 -3.88 12.01 -14.64
N ASN A 199 -2.66 11.75 -15.12
CA ASN A 199 -2.01 12.64 -16.12
C ASN A 199 -1.12 11.91 -17.14
N GLY A 200 -1.45 10.65 -17.47
CA GLY A 200 -0.61 9.84 -18.36
C GLY A 200 0.66 9.41 -17.63
N VAL A 201 0.56 8.32 -16.86
CA VAL A 201 1.74 7.77 -16.18
C VAL A 201 2.72 7.26 -17.23
N ARG A 202 3.97 7.71 -17.15
CA ARG A 202 5.05 7.12 -17.93
C ARG A 202 5.11 5.65 -17.56
N ARG A 203 4.78 4.78 -18.52
CA ARG A 203 4.85 3.33 -18.31
C ARG A 203 6.26 2.95 -17.87
N ILE A 204 6.35 2.18 -16.80
CA ILE A 204 7.58 1.64 -16.26
C ILE A 204 7.80 0.21 -16.75
N ASP A 205 9.06 -0.21 -16.78
CA ASP A 205 9.39 -1.59 -17.09
C ASP A 205 9.11 -2.47 -15.86
N MET A 206 8.42 -3.58 -16.07
CA MET A 206 8.15 -4.54 -15.01
C MET A 206 9.46 -5.14 -14.52
N LYS A 207 9.72 -5.02 -13.22
CA LYS A 207 10.89 -5.61 -12.56
C LYS A 207 10.46 -6.63 -11.51
N TYR A 208 11.12 -7.79 -11.54
CA TYR A 208 11.02 -8.81 -10.51
C TYR A 208 11.68 -8.34 -9.20
N ARG A 209 11.24 -8.92 -8.08
CA ARG A 209 11.74 -8.59 -6.73
C ARG A 209 11.63 -7.11 -6.35
N VAL A 210 10.65 -6.41 -6.92
CA VAL A 210 10.28 -5.04 -6.55
C VAL A 210 8.87 -5.05 -6.00
N LEU A 211 8.69 -4.52 -4.78
CA LEU A 211 7.39 -4.33 -4.17
C LEU A 211 6.79 -3.01 -4.64
N TYR A 212 5.76 -3.10 -5.47
CA TYR A 212 4.98 -1.95 -5.91
C TYR A 212 3.87 -1.68 -4.91
N ILE A 213 3.86 -0.47 -4.35
CA ILE A 213 2.88 -0.03 -3.37
C ILE A 213 2.14 1.17 -3.98
N PRO A 214 0.83 1.05 -4.26
CA PRO A 214 0.01 2.19 -4.64
C PRO A 214 0.11 3.32 -3.61
N THR A 215 0.35 4.55 -4.06
CA THR A 215 0.33 5.73 -3.17
C THR A 215 -1.06 6.33 -3.04
N VAL A 216 -2.07 5.70 -3.64
CA VAL A 216 -3.46 6.15 -3.63
C VAL A 216 -4.25 5.28 -2.67
N GLN A 217 -5.10 5.91 -1.88
CA GLN A 217 -6.08 5.18 -1.07
C GLN A 217 -7.05 4.42 -1.97
N ASN A 218 -7.53 3.27 -1.48
CA ASN A 218 -8.51 2.43 -2.16
C ASN A 218 -8.07 1.96 -3.56
N PHE A 219 -6.78 1.66 -3.72
CA PHE A 219 -6.31 1.01 -4.93
C PHE A 219 -7.05 -0.33 -5.12
N PRO A 220 -7.52 -0.65 -6.34
CA PRO A 220 -8.34 -1.83 -6.53
C PRO A 220 -7.55 -3.10 -6.21
N LEU A 221 -8.24 -4.06 -5.58
CA LEU A 221 -7.84 -5.45 -5.38
C LEU A 221 -6.72 -5.73 -4.35
N VAL A 222 -5.68 -4.91 -4.29
CA VAL A 222 -4.48 -5.16 -3.45
C VAL A 222 -3.95 -3.88 -2.80
N ASP A 223 -3.31 -4.04 -1.65
CA ASP A 223 -2.60 -2.95 -0.96
C ASP A 223 -1.15 -2.81 -1.45
N GLY A 224 -0.60 -3.89 -2.03
CA GLY A 224 0.69 -3.89 -2.70
C GLY A 224 0.90 -5.18 -3.47
N PHE A 225 1.86 -5.19 -4.39
CA PHE A 225 2.15 -6.40 -5.17
C PHE A 225 3.59 -6.44 -5.67
N PHE A 226 4.07 -7.63 -6.00
CA PHE A 226 5.39 -7.80 -6.61
C PHE A 226 5.37 -8.97 -7.60
N PHE A 227 6.47 -9.11 -8.34
CA PHE A 227 6.65 -10.15 -9.33
C PHE A 227 7.77 -11.10 -8.95
N VAL A 228 7.51 -12.40 -9.11
CA VAL A 228 8.48 -13.50 -8.96
C VAL A 228 8.69 -14.16 -10.32
N ASP A 229 9.94 -14.46 -10.67
CA ASP A 229 10.29 -14.99 -11.99
C ASP A 229 10.28 -16.54 -12.02
N SER A 230 10.81 -17.16 -10.97
CA SER A 230 11.04 -18.62 -10.88
C SER A 230 10.40 -19.20 -9.61
N PRO A 231 9.88 -20.44 -9.62
CA PRO A 231 9.89 -21.41 -10.74
C PRO A 231 8.87 -21.10 -11.84
N ARG A 232 7.91 -20.22 -11.56
CA ARG A 232 6.91 -19.75 -12.51
C ARG A 232 6.72 -18.24 -12.34
N LYS A 233 6.54 -17.54 -13.46
CA LYS A 233 6.28 -16.10 -13.44
C LYS A 233 4.97 -15.82 -12.71
N THR A 234 5.04 -15.10 -11.60
CA THR A 234 3.90 -14.92 -10.70
C THR A 234 3.74 -13.45 -10.30
N LEU A 235 2.53 -12.92 -10.40
CA LEU A 235 2.11 -11.72 -9.69
C LEU A 235 1.65 -12.15 -8.30
N VAL A 236 2.30 -11.64 -7.26
CA VAL A 236 1.89 -11.83 -5.86
C VAL A 236 1.25 -10.55 -5.37
N GLY A 237 -0.06 -10.57 -5.23
CA GLY A 237 -0.88 -9.52 -4.63
C GLY A 237 -0.93 -9.70 -3.12
N LEU A 238 -0.71 -8.62 -2.38
CA LEU A 238 -0.76 -8.57 -0.93
C LEU A 238 -1.98 -7.78 -0.51
N GLN A 239 -2.74 -8.34 0.43
CA GLN A 239 -3.87 -7.65 1.04
C GLN A 239 -3.76 -7.72 2.56
N MET A 240 -3.58 -6.55 3.18
CA MET A 240 -3.51 -6.31 4.61
C MET A 240 -4.93 -6.13 5.12
N THR A 241 -5.43 -7.06 5.95
CA THR A 241 -6.84 -7.03 6.32
C THR A 241 -7.13 -7.56 7.71
N THR A 242 -8.03 -6.86 8.41
CA THR A 242 -8.64 -7.31 9.65
C THR A 242 -10.00 -8.00 9.44
N ALA A 243 -10.59 -7.84 8.24
CA ALA A 243 -11.88 -8.44 7.87
C ALA A 243 -11.80 -9.96 7.65
N GLY A 244 -12.87 -10.66 8.01
CA GLY A 244 -12.98 -12.13 7.89
C GLY A 244 -13.33 -12.65 6.51
N GLU A 245 -13.80 -11.78 5.62
CA GLU A 245 -14.13 -12.08 4.23
C GLU A 245 -13.89 -10.85 3.36
N HIS A 246 -13.65 -11.08 2.07
CA HIS A 246 -13.49 -10.07 1.04
C HIS A 246 -14.37 -10.37 -0.14
N HIS A 247 -15.42 -9.58 -0.31
CA HIS A 247 -16.28 -9.63 -1.48
C HIS A 247 -15.59 -8.97 -2.67
N THR A 248 -14.82 -9.77 -3.41
CA THR A 248 -14.16 -9.30 -4.63
C THR A 248 -15.20 -9.19 -5.75
N ILE A 249 -15.35 -8.01 -6.34
CA ILE A 249 -16.30 -7.77 -7.43
C ILE A 249 -15.55 -7.84 -8.78
N PRO A 250 -16.14 -8.39 -9.86
CA PRO A 250 -15.48 -8.49 -11.16
C PRO A 250 -14.99 -7.14 -11.71
N SER A 251 -15.74 -6.07 -11.47
CA SER A 251 -15.37 -4.71 -11.83
C SER A 251 -14.06 -4.26 -11.19
N THR A 252 -13.80 -4.62 -9.91
CA THR A 252 -12.57 -4.32 -9.18
C THR A 252 -11.37 -5.05 -9.78
N VAL A 253 -11.51 -6.34 -10.08
CA VAL A 253 -10.43 -7.13 -10.72
C VAL A 253 -10.12 -6.59 -12.11
N ARG A 254 -11.15 -6.26 -12.90
CA ARG A 254 -11.01 -5.63 -14.21
C ARG A 254 -10.29 -4.28 -14.12
N LEU A 255 -10.66 -3.45 -13.15
CA LEU A 255 -10.02 -2.16 -12.91
C LEU A 255 -8.54 -2.32 -12.56
N PHE A 256 -8.20 -3.28 -11.70
CA PHE A 256 -6.81 -3.61 -11.40
C PHE A 256 -6.02 -4.01 -12.65
N LYS A 257 -6.55 -4.93 -13.47
CA LYS A 257 -5.91 -5.37 -14.73
C LYS A 257 -5.70 -4.20 -15.70
N ASN A 258 -6.67 -3.29 -15.80
CA ASN A 258 -6.58 -2.10 -16.64
C ASN A 258 -5.55 -1.10 -16.11
N ASN A 259 -5.46 -0.93 -14.78
CA ASN A 259 -4.45 -0.09 -14.15
C ASN A 259 -3.04 -0.65 -14.40
N MET A 260 -2.84 -1.96 -14.29
CA MET A 260 -1.55 -2.59 -14.62
C MET A 260 -1.11 -2.30 -16.06
N ALA A 261 -2.05 -2.30 -17.02
CA ALA A 261 -1.77 -1.95 -18.42
C ALA A 261 -1.37 -0.47 -18.62
N LYS A 262 -1.80 0.41 -17.71
CA LYS A 262 -1.41 1.82 -17.71
C LYS A 262 -0.05 2.03 -17.04
N TYR A 263 0.28 1.25 -16.00
CA TYR A 263 1.57 1.35 -15.31
C TYR A 263 2.71 0.66 -16.04
N PHE A 264 2.51 -0.53 -16.60
CA PHE A 264 3.61 -1.37 -17.08
C PHE A 264 3.69 -1.47 -18.60
N LYS A 265 4.89 -1.33 -19.16
CA LYS A 265 5.15 -1.63 -20.57
C LYS A 265 4.97 -3.12 -20.83
N GLY A 266 4.35 -3.46 -21.96
CA GLY A 266 4.19 -4.86 -22.38
C GLY A 266 3.24 -5.70 -21.53
N TRP A 267 2.48 -5.10 -20.60
CA TRP A 267 1.61 -5.81 -19.66
C TRP A 267 0.72 -6.87 -20.32
N LYS A 268 0.05 -6.54 -21.43
CA LYS A 268 -0.85 -7.47 -22.16
C LYS A 268 -0.17 -8.78 -22.57
N LYS A 269 1.13 -8.75 -22.90
CA LYS A 269 1.90 -9.95 -23.24
C LYS A 269 2.35 -10.68 -21.96
N LEU A 270 2.89 -9.92 -21.00
CA LEU A 270 3.41 -10.46 -19.73
C LEU A 270 2.35 -11.16 -18.90
N SER A 271 1.13 -10.61 -18.86
CA SER A 271 0.06 -11.12 -18.01
C SER A 271 -0.58 -12.42 -18.49
N ARG A 272 -0.34 -12.85 -19.74
CA ARG A 272 -0.95 -14.06 -20.33
C ARG A 272 -0.35 -15.35 -19.79
N GLU A 273 0.94 -15.34 -19.52
CA GLU A 273 1.71 -16.50 -19.06
C GLU A 273 1.94 -16.48 -17.54
N MET A 274 1.39 -15.47 -16.85
CA MET A 274 1.68 -15.21 -15.45
C MET A 274 0.62 -15.84 -14.55
N SER A 275 1.07 -16.60 -13.55
CA SER A 275 0.22 -17.05 -12.45
C SER A 275 -0.09 -15.90 -11.50
N TRP A 276 -1.23 -15.95 -10.82
CA TRP A 276 -1.63 -14.93 -9.85
C TRP A 276 -1.81 -15.57 -8.48
N GLU A 277 -1.18 -14.98 -7.49
CA GLU A 277 -1.33 -15.36 -6.09
C GLU A 277 -1.83 -14.14 -5.30
N MET A 278 -2.83 -14.35 -4.46
CA MET A 278 -3.30 -13.38 -3.48
C MET A 278 -2.93 -13.88 -2.09
N ILE A 279 -2.24 -13.05 -1.32
CA ILE A 279 -1.88 -13.35 0.07
C ILE A 279 -2.64 -12.38 0.96
N TYR A 280 -3.59 -12.91 1.71
CA TYR A 280 -4.27 -12.20 2.79
C TYR A 280 -3.39 -12.27 4.04
N VAL A 281 -2.89 -11.11 4.47
CA VAL A 281 -2.10 -10.95 5.68
C VAL A 281 -3.00 -10.37 6.75
N GLN A 282 -3.18 -11.13 7.83
CA GLN A 282 -4.04 -10.77 8.94
C GLN A 282 -3.27 -10.81 10.24
N ARG A 283 -3.70 -10.07 11.25
CA ARG A 283 -3.17 -10.22 12.61
C ARG A 283 -3.93 -11.29 13.39
N ALA A 284 -3.30 -11.83 14.43
CA ALA A 284 -3.88 -12.85 15.30
C ALA A 284 -5.26 -12.50 15.88
N ASP A 285 -5.50 -11.21 16.16
CA ASP A 285 -6.73 -10.66 16.74
C ASP A 285 -7.80 -10.30 15.69
N SER A 286 -7.51 -10.50 14.40
CA SER A 286 -8.45 -10.25 13.32
C SER A 286 -9.43 -11.41 13.13
N THR A 287 -10.54 -11.17 12.43
CA THR A 287 -11.40 -12.28 12.00
C THR A 287 -10.71 -13.04 10.87
N MET A 288 -10.44 -14.33 11.07
CA MET A 288 -9.65 -15.12 10.12
C MET A 288 -10.42 -15.50 8.85
N ILE A 289 -9.83 -15.23 7.69
CA ILE A 289 -10.25 -15.73 6.39
C ILE A 289 -9.91 -17.22 6.29
N LYS A 290 -10.89 -18.08 6.55
CA LYS A 290 -10.69 -19.55 6.56
C LYS A 290 -11.00 -20.24 5.24
N LYS A 291 -11.62 -19.53 4.29
CA LYS A 291 -12.14 -20.08 3.03
C LYS A 291 -11.64 -19.28 1.85
N TRP A 292 -11.62 -19.91 0.67
CA TRP A 292 -11.36 -19.23 -0.58
C TRP A 292 -12.39 -18.13 -0.85
N GLN A 293 -11.90 -16.98 -1.30
CA GLN A 293 -12.69 -15.77 -1.52
C GLN A 293 -13.17 -15.71 -2.97
N ARG A 294 -14.49 -15.69 -3.14
CA ARG A 294 -15.13 -15.65 -4.45
C ARG A 294 -14.98 -14.29 -5.13
N CYS A 295 -14.94 -14.30 -6.47
CA CYS A 295 -15.16 -13.12 -7.28
C CYS A 295 -16.59 -13.11 -7.83
N GLY A 296 -17.34 -12.06 -7.53
CA GLY A 296 -18.71 -11.86 -8.01
C GLY A 296 -19.78 -12.64 -7.23
N PRO A 297 -21.06 -12.47 -7.61
CA PRO A 297 -22.20 -13.06 -6.93
C PRO A 297 -22.23 -14.58 -7.06
N VAL A 298 -22.95 -15.25 -6.15
CA VAL A 298 -23.25 -16.70 -6.22
C VAL A 298 -23.88 -17.08 -7.55
N ASN A 299 -24.87 -16.29 -7.96
CA ASN A 299 -25.53 -16.43 -9.25
C ASN A 299 -24.86 -15.56 -10.31
N THR A 300 -24.19 -16.19 -11.27
CA THR A 300 -23.49 -15.50 -12.36
C THR A 300 -24.37 -15.24 -13.59
N LYS A 301 -25.64 -15.64 -13.59
CA LYS A 301 -26.55 -15.48 -14.74
C LYS A 301 -26.71 -14.04 -15.21
N ASN A 302 -26.70 -13.10 -14.27
CA ASN A 302 -26.88 -11.67 -14.54
C ASN A 302 -25.57 -10.93 -14.82
N LEU A 303 -24.43 -11.63 -14.87
CA LEU A 303 -23.16 -11.02 -15.23
C LEU A 303 -23.09 -10.81 -16.74
N SER A 304 -22.50 -9.68 -17.15
CA SER A 304 -22.10 -9.49 -18.55
C SER A 304 -21.01 -10.51 -18.93
N ASP A 305 -20.84 -10.77 -20.23
CA ASP A 305 -19.83 -11.74 -20.68
C ASP A 305 -18.42 -11.33 -20.28
N ALA A 306 -18.10 -10.04 -20.28
CA ALA A 306 -16.85 -9.51 -19.78
C ALA A 306 -16.65 -9.76 -18.27
N GLU A 307 -17.72 -9.75 -17.47
CA GLU A 307 -17.64 -10.08 -16.04
C GLU A 307 -17.49 -11.59 -15.82
N LYS A 308 -18.16 -12.41 -16.64
CA LYS A 308 -18.00 -13.88 -16.61
C LYS A 308 -16.55 -14.27 -16.93
N GLU A 309 -15.91 -13.61 -17.89
CA GLU A 309 -14.47 -13.82 -18.18
C GLU A 309 -13.59 -13.51 -16.96
N ILE A 310 -13.90 -12.44 -16.22
CA ILE A 310 -13.17 -12.07 -15.01
C ILE A 310 -13.37 -13.09 -13.89
N VAL A 311 -14.61 -13.58 -13.71
CA VAL A 311 -14.91 -14.62 -12.72
C VAL A 311 -14.20 -15.92 -13.09
N ALA A 312 -14.27 -16.35 -14.36
CA ALA A 312 -13.55 -17.53 -14.83
C ALA A 312 -12.04 -17.39 -14.65
N PHE A 313 -11.49 -16.21 -14.95
CA PHE A 313 -10.09 -15.91 -14.68
C PHE A 313 -9.75 -16.08 -13.19
N TRP A 314 -10.54 -15.48 -12.30
CA TRP A 314 -10.33 -15.55 -10.86
C TRP A 314 -10.38 -16.99 -10.33
N ASN A 315 -11.40 -17.75 -10.70
CA ASN A 315 -11.59 -19.13 -10.25
C ASN A 315 -10.49 -20.06 -10.77
N GLY A 316 -10.09 -19.89 -12.04
CA GLY A 316 -9.13 -20.79 -12.69
C GLY A 316 -7.66 -20.45 -12.40
N ASN A 317 -7.31 -19.16 -12.29
CA ASN A 317 -5.92 -18.70 -12.39
C ASN A 317 -5.39 -17.99 -11.14
N VAL A 318 -6.27 -17.61 -10.20
CA VAL A 318 -5.85 -16.93 -8.96
C VAL A 318 -5.82 -17.92 -7.81
N HIS A 319 -4.61 -18.17 -7.30
CA HIS A 319 -4.40 -18.92 -6.07
C HIS A 319 -4.47 -17.97 -4.89
N GLN A 320 -5.04 -18.43 -3.79
CA GLN A 320 -5.25 -17.59 -2.61
C GLN A 320 -4.60 -18.23 -1.42
N TYR A 321 -3.98 -17.41 -0.59
CA TYR A 321 -3.27 -17.84 0.60
C TYR A 321 -3.59 -16.93 1.76
N GLN A 322 -3.56 -17.48 2.96
CA GLN A 322 -3.70 -16.76 4.20
C GLN A 322 -2.39 -16.87 4.99
N PHE A 323 -1.99 -15.76 5.59
CA PHE A 323 -0.95 -15.71 6.59
C PHE A 323 -1.42 -14.91 7.80
N VAL A 324 -1.16 -15.45 9.00
CA VAL A 324 -1.50 -14.80 10.27
C VAL A 324 -0.22 -14.33 10.94
N LEU A 325 -0.09 -13.02 11.12
CA LEU A 325 0.97 -12.39 11.87
C LEU A 325 0.69 -12.54 13.36
N THR A 326 1.60 -13.22 14.06
CA THR A 326 1.53 -13.48 15.50
C THR A 326 2.88 -13.17 16.15
N THR A 327 2.90 -13.04 17.47
CA THR A 327 4.14 -12.89 18.25
C THR A 327 5.06 -14.10 18.10
N ASP A 328 4.51 -15.31 17.92
CA ASP A 328 5.32 -16.52 17.65
C ASP A 328 6.10 -16.41 16.34
N VAL A 329 5.52 -15.81 15.29
CA VAL A 329 6.26 -15.52 14.05
C VAL A 329 7.44 -14.58 14.32
N VAL A 330 7.23 -13.56 15.16
CA VAL A 330 8.30 -12.62 15.56
C VAL A 330 9.42 -13.33 16.32
N ASN A 331 9.07 -14.24 17.23
CA ASN A 331 10.03 -15.01 18.00
C ASN A 331 10.87 -15.96 17.13
N LYS A 332 10.28 -16.48 16.05
CA LYS A 332 10.96 -17.34 15.07
C LYS A 332 11.93 -16.60 14.15
N ILE A 333 11.82 -15.28 14.04
CA ILE A 333 12.82 -14.48 13.32
C ILE A 333 14.10 -14.49 14.16
N ARG A 334 15.19 -15.00 13.60
CA ARG A 334 16.50 -14.91 14.26
C ARG A 334 16.97 -13.46 14.16
N ALA A 335 17.37 -12.87 15.29
CA ALA A 335 18.11 -11.61 15.25
C ALA A 335 19.42 -11.90 14.50
N LYS A 336 19.79 -11.04 13.56
CA LYS A 336 21.11 -11.09 12.93
C LYS A 336 22.11 -10.34 13.77
#